data_AF-C7RVW6-F1
#
_entry.id   AF-C7RVW6-F1
#
_cell.length_a   1.000
_cell.length_b   1.000
_cell.length_c   1.000
_cell.angle_alpha   90.00
_cell.angle_beta   90.00
_cell.angle_gamma   90.00
#
_symmetry.space_group_name_H-M   'P 1'
#
loop_
_entity.id
_entity.type
_entity.pdbx_description
1 polymer ?
#
loop_
_entity_poly.entity_id
_entity_poly.type
_entity_poly.pdbx_seq_one_letter_code
_entity_poly.pdbx_strand_id
1 'polypeptide(L)'
;MMKKMLMVALMSAVSVTAFASDAARAAAKQVIELKDGSTVYIFKDGKMGMEDKLGRAIRMEKGMVMETKDGQKIIMHGDEVMRLNPLLREGHRGP
;
A
#
# COMPACT_ATOMS: atom_id res chain seq x y z
N MET A 1 -14.66 -20.77 -22.15
CA MET A 1 -13.98 -19.46 -22.01
C MET A 1 -14.91 -18.47 -21.33
N MET A 2 -14.53 -17.89 -20.19
CA MET A 2 -15.21 -16.72 -19.62
C MET A 2 -14.16 -15.71 -19.16
N LYS A 3 -13.88 -14.76 -20.05
CA LYS A 3 -13.10 -13.56 -19.80
C LYS A 3 -14.05 -12.56 -19.14
N LYS A 4 -14.09 -12.51 -17.81
CA LYS A 4 -14.76 -11.45 -17.06
C LYS A 4 -13.75 -10.85 -16.09
N MET A 5 -12.88 -10.03 -16.66
CA MET A 5 -12.02 -9.12 -15.92
C MET A 5 -12.97 -8.06 -15.34
N LEU A 6 -13.34 -8.22 -14.06
CA LEU A 6 -14.27 -7.34 -13.38
C LEU A 6 -13.57 -5.99 -13.18
N MET A 7 -13.98 -5.00 -13.97
CA MET A 7 -13.59 -3.61 -13.80
C MET A 7 -14.33 -3.10 -12.55
N VAL A 8 -13.67 -3.06 -11.40
CA VAL A 8 -14.29 -2.62 -10.14
C VAL A 8 -14.36 -1.09 -10.13
N ALA A 9 -15.59 -0.57 -10.06
CA ALA A 9 -15.87 0.82 -9.78
C ALA A 9 -15.41 1.15 -8.35
N LEU A 10 -14.46 2.07 -8.21
CA LEU A 10 -13.94 2.53 -6.92
C LEU A 10 -15.04 3.32 -6.19
N MET A 11 -15.66 2.72 -5.17
CA MET A 11 -16.36 3.47 -4.13
C MET A 11 -15.32 3.90 -3.09
N SER A 12 -15.10 5.21 -3.03
CA SER A 12 -14.10 5.87 -2.19
C SER A 12 -14.48 5.78 -0.70
N ALA A 13 -13.97 4.78 0.01
CA ALA A 13 -13.93 4.83 1.47
C ALA A 13 -12.70 5.62 1.90
N VAL A 14 -12.90 6.89 2.25
CA VAL A 14 -11.84 7.73 2.84
C VAL A 14 -11.80 7.45 4.35
N SER A 15 -10.97 6.50 4.79
CA SER A 15 -10.58 6.39 6.19
C SER A 15 -9.32 7.24 6.42
N VAL A 16 -9.43 8.24 7.30
CA VAL A 16 -8.32 9.13 7.67
C VAL A 16 -7.73 8.67 9.01
N THR A 17 -6.39 8.64 9.07
CA THR A 17 -5.48 8.40 10.23
C THR A 17 -5.23 6.91 10.60
N ALA A 18 -4.02 6.43 10.93
CA ALA A 18 -2.77 7.04 11.43
C ALA A 18 -1.53 6.25 10.92
N PHE A 19 -0.33 6.84 10.95
CA PHE A 19 1.03 6.30 10.65
C PHE A 19 1.61 6.44 9.24
N ALA A 20 0.79 6.48 8.22
CA ALA A 20 1.28 6.71 6.86
C ALA A 20 1.80 8.15 6.70
N SER A 21 3.11 8.31 6.47
CA SER A 21 3.74 9.63 6.23
C SER A 21 3.01 10.39 5.10
N ASP A 22 2.91 11.70 5.24
CA ASP A 22 2.24 12.54 4.25
C ASP A 22 2.92 12.42 2.87
N ALA A 23 4.25 12.29 2.86
CA ALA A 23 5.04 12.06 1.65
C ALA A 23 4.72 10.73 0.95
N ALA A 24 4.61 9.61 1.70
CA ALA A 24 4.27 8.31 1.11
C ALA A 24 2.85 8.30 0.52
N ARG A 25 1.88 8.91 1.21
CA ARG A 25 0.51 9.06 0.71
C ARG A 25 0.47 9.94 -0.55
N ALA A 26 1.20 11.05 -0.56
CA ALA A 26 1.27 11.95 -1.72
C ALA A 26 1.96 11.31 -2.95
N ALA A 27 2.94 10.44 -2.72
CA ALA A 27 3.63 9.72 -3.80
C ALA A 27 2.82 8.56 -4.39
N ALA A 28 1.88 8.00 -3.61
CA ALA A 28 1.06 6.88 -4.01
C ALA A 28 -0.13 7.33 -4.89
N LYS A 29 -0.50 6.46 -5.84
CA LYS A 29 -1.76 6.53 -6.57
C LYS A 29 -2.92 6.03 -5.71
N GLN A 30 -2.66 5.01 -4.89
CA GLN A 30 -3.66 4.41 -4.00
C GLN A 30 -2.98 3.88 -2.73
N VAL A 31 -3.67 3.98 -1.61
CA VAL A 31 -3.24 3.46 -0.32
C VAL A 31 -4.32 2.50 0.18
N ILE A 32 -3.92 1.29 0.58
CA ILE A 32 -4.83 0.21 0.95
C ILE A 32 -4.41 -0.34 2.30
N GLU A 33 -5.33 -0.32 3.26
CA GLU A 33 -5.13 -0.95 4.57
C GLU A 33 -5.51 -2.44 4.52
N LEU A 34 -4.65 -3.27 5.10
CA LEU A 34 -4.81 -4.72 5.15
C LEU A 34 -5.39 -5.17 6.50
N LYS A 35 -5.93 -6.40 6.53
CA LYS A 35 -6.52 -6.98 7.75
C LYS A 35 -5.52 -7.18 8.87
N ASP A 36 -4.26 -7.44 8.54
CA ASP A 36 -3.18 -7.63 9.52
C ASP A 36 -2.65 -6.30 10.12
N GLY A 37 -3.20 -5.17 9.69
CA GLY A 37 -2.82 -3.83 10.12
C GLY A 37 -1.68 -3.20 9.31
N SER A 38 -1.13 -3.90 8.32
CA SER A 38 -0.19 -3.31 7.37
C SER A 38 -0.90 -2.43 6.32
N THR A 39 -0.13 -1.60 5.62
CA THR A 39 -0.61 -0.68 4.59
C THR A 39 0.20 -0.88 3.31
N VAL A 40 -0.52 -1.02 2.19
CA VAL A 40 0.07 -1.12 0.84
C VAL A 40 -0.09 0.21 0.11
N TYR A 41 1.01 0.70 -0.44
CA TYR A 41 1.08 1.87 -1.29
C TYR A 41 1.25 1.43 -2.73
N ILE A 42 0.27 1.71 -3.58
CA ILE A 42 0.35 1.50 -5.02
C ILE A 42 0.83 2.80 -5.65
N PHE A 43 2.01 2.79 -6.24
CA PHE A 43 2.59 3.95 -6.90
C PHE A 43 2.01 4.18 -8.31
N LYS A 44 2.30 5.33 -8.90
CA LYS A 44 1.79 5.73 -10.23
C LYS A 44 2.17 4.77 -11.36
N ASP A 45 3.30 4.08 -11.22
CA ASP A 45 3.79 3.04 -12.13
C ASP A 45 3.20 1.64 -11.85
N GLY A 46 2.27 1.52 -10.89
CA GLY A 46 1.56 0.29 -10.55
C GLY A 46 2.31 -0.66 -9.62
N LYS A 47 3.57 -0.33 -9.28
CA LYS A 47 4.34 -1.09 -8.31
C LYS A 47 3.94 -0.77 -6.88
N MET A 48 4.26 -1.68 -5.97
CA MET A 48 3.78 -1.63 -4.59
C MET A 48 4.92 -1.50 -3.59
N GLY A 49 4.69 -0.73 -2.52
CA GLY A 49 5.47 -0.78 -1.29
C GLY A 49 4.56 -1.12 -0.11
N MET A 50 5.09 -1.76 0.93
CA MET A 50 4.33 -2.10 2.13
C MET A 50 4.97 -1.53 3.39
N GLU A 51 4.11 -0.98 4.25
CA GLU A 51 4.39 -0.53 5.60
C GLU A 51 3.73 -1.49 6.58
N ASP A 52 4.47 -1.98 7.58
CA ASP A 52 3.88 -2.78 8.64
C ASP A 52 3.04 -1.94 9.61
N LYS A 53 2.30 -2.59 10.50
CA LYS A 53 1.49 -1.92 11.53
C LYS A 53 2.29 -1.00 12.49
N LEU A 54 3.62 -1.04 12.44
CA LEU A 54 4.53 -0.24 13.27
C LEU A 54 5.14 0.94 12.48
N GLY A 55 4.72 1.17 11.24
CA GLY A 55 5.22 2.27 10.42
C GLY A 55 6.52 1.98 9.66
N ARG A 56 6.94 0.71 9.57
CA ARG A 56 8.22 0.33 8.94
C ARG A 56 7.98 -0.19 7.54
N ALA A 57 8.78 0.27 6.57
CA ALA A 57 8.80 -0.34 5.24
C ALA A 57 9.30 -1.79 5.34
N ILE A 58 8.51 -2.75 4.85
CA ILE A 58 8.84 -4.17 4.89
C ILE A 58 8.84 -4.77 3.48
N ARG A 59 9.79 -5.69 3.25
CA ARG A 59 9.88 -6.40 1.97
C ARG A 59 8.68 -7.31 1.80
N MET A 60 8.22 -7.40 0.56
CA MET A 60 7.14 -8.30 0.21
C MET A 60 7.67 -9.45 -0.64
N GLU A 61 7.15 -10.65 -0.40
CA GLU A 61 7.46 -11.79 -1.25
C GLU A 61 6.69 -11.72 -2.57
N LYS A 62 7.33 -12.16 -3.66
CA LYS A 62 6.69 -12.20 -4.97
C LYS A 62 5.50 -13.16 -4.94
N GLY A 63 4.34 -12.67 -5.36
CA GLY A 63 3.12 -13.48 -5.38
C GLY A 63 2.43 -13.62 -4.01
N MET A 64 2.89 -12.90 -2.99
CA MET A 64 2.21 -12.80 -1.71
C MET A 64 0.76 -12.32 -1.92
N VAL A 65 -0.18 -13.06 -1.33
CA VAL A 65 -1.60 -12.70 -1.32
C VAL A 65 -1.85 -11.86 -0.07
N MET A 66 -2.41 -10.67 -0.26
CA MET A 66 -2.72 -9.73 0.80
C MET A 66 -4.22 -9.55 0.89
N GLU A 67 -4.77 -9.57 2.10
CA GLU A 67 -6.21 -9.41 2.33
C GLU A 67 -6.50 -8.01 2.89
N THR A 68 -7.31 -7.27 2.15
CA THR A 68 -7.73 -5.90 2.49
C THR A 68 -8.78 -5.92 3.59
N LYS A 69 -8.97 -4.81 4.29
CA LYS A 69 -9.96 -4.71 5.38
C LYS A 69 -11.38 -5.12 4.98
N ASP A 70 -11.77 -4.87 3.74
CA ASP A 70 -13.07 -5.24 3.17
C ASP A 70 -13.13 -6.70 2.65
N GLY A 71 -12.06 -7.48 2.82
CA GLY A 71 -12.01 -8.91 2.48
C GLY A 71 -11.63 -9.21 1.03
N GLN A 72 -11.25 -8.21 0.25
CA GLN A 72 -10.69 -8.43 -1.08
C GLN A 72 -9.26 -9.01 -0.96
N LYS A 73 -8.88 -9.82 -1.95
CA LYS A 73 -7.52 -10.36 -2.04
C LYS A 73 -6.80 -9.68 -3.19
N ILE A 74 -5.63 -9.11 -2.91
CA ILE A 74 -4.73 -8.54 -3.91
C ILE A 74 -3.42 -9.32 -3.92
N ILE A 75 -2.75 -9.36 -5.07
CA ILE A 75 -1.46 -10.03 -5.23
C ILE A 75 -0.38 -8.97 -5.31
N MET A 76 0.72 -9.18 -4.58
CA MET A 76 1.89 -8.32 -4.61
C MET A 76 2.43 -8.14 -6.03
N HIS A 77 2.68 -6.89 -6.41
CA HIS A 77 3.34 -6.54 -7.66
C HIS A 77 4.44 -5.49 -7.44
N GLY A 78 5.70 -5.92 -7.54
CA GLY A 78 6.88 -5.09 -7.30
C GLY A 78 7.18 -4.92 -5.81
N ASP A 79 8.46 -5.03 -5.44
CA ASP A 79 8.96 -4.76 -4.08
C ASP A 79 9.65 -3.38 -4.05
N GLU A 80 8.87 -2.33 -3.78
CA GLU A 80 9.35 -0.95 -3.77
C GLU A 80 9.71 -0.45 -2.35
N VAL A 81 10.20 -1.32 -1.47
CA VAL A 81 10.68 -0.93 -0.13
C VAL A 81 11.70 0.20 -0.18
N MET A 82 12.64 0.16 -1.14
CA MET A 82 13.68 1.19 -1.27
C MET A 82 13.12 2.55 -1.64
N ARG A 83 11.96 2.58 -2.32
CA ARG A 83 11.22 3.81 -2.62
C ARG A 83 10.37 4.26 -1.45
N LEU A 84 9.69 3.32 -0.77
CA LEU A 84 8.78 3.63 0.32
C LEU A 84 9.51 4.08 1.59
N ASN A 85 10.60 3.43 1.98
CA ASN A 85 11.33 3.69 3.22
C ASN A 85 11.76 5.15 3.42
N PRO A 86 12.37 5.85 2.44
CA PRO A 86 12.71 7.26 2.61
C PRO A 86 11.47 8.16 2.76
N LEU A 87 10.36 7.84 2.08
CA LEU A 87 9.11 8.60 2.15
C LEU A 87 8.49 8.50 3.54
N LEU A 88 8.44 7.29 4.13
CA LEU A 88 7.95 7.07 5.51
C LEU A 88 8.74 7.85 6.57
N ARG A 89 9.98 8.21 6.26
CA ARG A 89 10.89 8.93 7.15
C ARG A 89 10.96 10.43 6.85
N GLU A 90 10.33 10.89 5.78
CA GLU A 90 10.30 12.29 5.41
C GLU A 90 9.46 13.08 6.44
N GLY A 91 9.99 14.20 6.93
CA GLY A 91 9.40 14.96 8.04
C GLY A 91 9.63 14.37 9.45
N HIS A 92 10.17 13.15 9.56
CA HIS A 92 10.54 12.50 10.83
C HIS A 92 12.06 12.49 11.09
N ARG A 93 12.86 13.07 10.19
CA ARG A 93 14.27 13.36 10.44
C ARG A 93 14.30 14.62 11.30
N GLY A 94 14.55 14.45 12.60
CA GLY A 94 14.93 15.56 13.48
C GLY A 94 16.15 16.31 12.93
N PRO A 95 16.41 17.53 13.44
CA PRO A 95 17.54 18.36 13.02
C PRO A 95 18.90 17.65 13.13
#